data_AF-A0A0N0K6N7-F1
#
_entry.id   AF-A0A0N0K6N7-F1
#
_cell.length_a   1.000
_cell.length_b   1.000
_cell.length_c   1.000
_cell.angle_alpha   90.00
_cell.angle_beta   90.00
_cell.angle_gamma   90.00
#
_symmetry.space_group_name_H-M   'P 1'
#
loop_
_entity.id
_entity.type
_entity.pdbx_description
1 polymer ?
#
loop_
_entity_poly.entity_id
_entity_poly.type
_entity_poly.pdbx_seq_one_letter_code
_entity_poly.pdbx_strand_id
1 'polypeptide(L)'
;MTRREGMILLNVLLVMAVASVAVLIMIAAQDLEVQRSTRLRDAAQANAYARAGELSAITALRRDGLTASATDNLTEPWAQLGQQDISIPGGRFALTIDDEQARFNLNALRTGDPGPIDLFQRIGAELDIDPASLIRIATVVRVAGGITDEGLLLAAGVPRADLDRLAPYVAILPGTTSVNLNTVQLPLLTLMTRDGEVARRLIETRTRKGYLIPADLAAEGAPTLLGTGYTSDHYRVVTTVTVGDVTQALDSRIARVRGVGTVDVVVTGRRRTAG
;
A
#
# COMPACT_ATOMS: atom_id res chain seq x y z
N MET A 1 38.66 -65.29 -35.04
CA MET A 1 38.99 -64.27 -34.02
C MET A 1 37.98 -63.11 -33.97
N THR A 2 37.24 -62.83 -35.05
CA THR A 2 36.30 -61.70 -35.21
C THR A 2 35.11 -61.61 -34.24
N ARG A 3 34.65 -62.73 -33.64
CA ARG A 3 33.46 -62.73 -32.75
C ARG A 3 33.72 -62.16 -31.35
N ARG A 4 34.95 -62.24 -30.85
CA ARG A 4 35.34 -61.67 -29.54
C ARG A 4 35.62 -60.17 -29.65
N GLU A 5 36.26 -59.72 -30.73
CA GLU A 5 36.50 -58.29 -30.99
C GLU A 5 35.21 -57.50 -31.18
N GLY A 6 34.21 -58.07 -31.86
CA GLY A 6 32.88 -57.46 -31.99
C GLY A 6 32.14 -57.29 -30.65
N MET A 7 32.27 -58.25 -29.73
CA MET A 7 31.68 -58.14 -28.38
C MET A 7 32.41 -57.11 -27.50
N ILE A 8 33.73 -56.99 -27.63
CA ILE A 8 34.51 -55.98 -26.91
C ILE A 8 34.09 -54.59 -27.38
N LEU A 9 34.00 -54.37 -28.70
CA LEU A 9 33.59 -53.07 -29.25
C LEU A 9 32.16 -52.70 -28.84
N LEU A 10 31.22 -53.66 -28.88
CA LEU A 10 29.84 -53.43 -28.44
C LEU A 10 29.76 -53.03 -26.96
N ASN A 11 30.48 -53.73 -26.09
CA ASN A 11 30.52 -53.41 -24.67
C ASN A 11 31.15 -52.03 -24.42
N VAL A 12 32.22 -51.69 -25.12
CA VAL A 12 32.85 -50.36 -25.01
C VAL A 12 31.89 -49.26 -25.48
N LEU A 13 31.22 -49.44 -26.62
CA LEU A 13 30.24 -48.49 -27.14
C LEU A 13 29.04 -48.33 -26.20
N LEU A 14 28.54 -49.42 -25.62
CA LEU A 14 27.46 -49.39 -24.65
C LEU A 14 27.87 -48.61 -23.38
N VAL A 15 29.06 -48.91 -22.84
CA VAL A 15 29.59 -48.21 -21.66
C VAL A 15 29.79 -46.72 -21.96
N MET A 16 30.34 -46.38 -23.13
CA MET A 16 30.50 -44.99 -23.58
C MET A 16 29.15 -44.29 -23.73
N ALA A 17 28.15 -44.93 -24.34
CA ALA A 17 26.81 -44.37 -24.49
C ALA A 17 26.15 -44.10 -23.13
N VAL A 18 26.21 -45.06 -22.20
CA VAL A 18 25.68 -44.89 -20.84
C VAL A 18 26.42 -43.79 -20.08
N ALA A 19 27.75 -43.75 -20.19
CA ALA A 19 28.56 -42.70 -19.56
C ALA A 19 28.20 -41.31 -20.13
N SER A 20 28.03 -41.17 -21.45
CA SER A 20 27.61 -39.91 -22.08
C SER A 20 26.22 -39.46 -21.61
N VAL A 21 25.25 -40.38 -21.51
CA VAL A 21 23.91 -40.07 -21.00
C VAL A 21 23.97 -39.66 -19.53
N ALA A 22 24.75 -40.34 -18.70
CA ALA A 22 24.93 -39.99 -17.29
C ALA A 22 25.54 -38.59 -17.13
N VAL A 23 26.57 -38.25 -17.91
CA VAL A 23 27.18 -36.91 -17.91
C VAL A 23 26.16 -35.85 -18.33
N LEU A 24 25.35 -36.10 -19.35
CA LEU A 24 24.32 -35.15 -19.78
C LEU A 24 23.27 -34.89 -18.69
N ILE A 25 22.83 -35.94 -17.97
CA ILE A 25 21.90 -35.80 -16.83
C ILE A 25 22.55 -35.00 -15.70
N MET A 26 23.83 -35.24 -15.39
CA MET A 26 24.56 -34.49 -14.36
C MET A 26 24.65 -33.00 -14.69
N ILE A 27 24.97 -32.65 -15.94
CA ILE A 27 25.05 -31.25 -16.39
C ILE A 27 23.69 -30.58 -16.26
N ALA A 28 22.62 -31.24 -16.73
CA ALA A 28 21.27 -30.69 -16.62
C ALA A 28 20.83 -30.50 -15.16
N ALA A 29 21.18 -31.42 -14.27
CA ALA A 29 20.89 -31.30 -12.83
C ALA A 29 21.67 -30.15 -12.19
N GLN A 30 22.96 -29.98 -12.52
CA GLN A 30 23.78 -28.87 -12.03
C GLN A 30 23.24 -27.51 -12.47
N ASP A 31 22.82 -27.37 -13.73
CA ASP A 31 22.23 -26.13 -14.22
C ASP A 31 20.96 -25.76 -13.44
N LEU A 32 20.10 -26.74 -13.15
CA LEU A 32 18.90 -26.52 -12.33
C LEU A 32 19.24 -26.11 -10.90
N GLU A 33 20.25 -26.73 -10.28
CA GLU A 33 20.70 -26.37 -8.94
C GLU A 33 21.30 -24.96 -8.88
N VAL A 34 22.10 -24.58 -9.88
CA VAL A 34 22.68 -23.23 -10.00
C VAL A 34 21.58 -22.19 -10.18
N GLN A 35 20.59 -22.44 -11.04
CA GLN A 35 19.45 -21.54 -11.21
C GLN A 35 18.64 -21.39 -9.92
N ARG A 36 18.37 -22.50 -9.22
CA ARG A 36 17.64 -22.48 -7.95
C ARG A 36 18.41 -21.71 -6.88
N SER A 37 19.71 -21.95 -6.76
CA SER A 37 20.60 -21.25 -5.83
C SER A 37 20.61 -19.73 -6.11
N THR A 38 20.74 -19.35 -7.37
CA THR A 38 20.71 -17.95 -7.81
C THR A 38 19.38 -17.29 -7.46
N ARG A 39 18.25 -17.91 -7.79
CA ARG A 39 16.91 -17.38 -7.45
C ARG A 39 16.71 -17.25 -5.94
N LEU A 40 17.20 -18.19 -5.14
CA LEU A 40 17.10 -18.11 -3.68
C LEU A 40 17.92 -16.93 -3.12
N ARG A 41 19.13 -16.72 -3.65
CA ARG A 41 19.97 -15.57 -3.30
C ARG A 41 19.29 -14.26 -3.68
N ASP A 42 18.82 -14.15 -4.92
CA ASP A 42 18.19 -12.92 -5.43
C ASP A 42 16.88 -12.62 -4.68
N ALA A 43 16.11 -13.65 -4.32
CA ALA A 43 14.93 -13.51 -3.46
C ALA A 43 15.28 -13.04 -2.04
N ALA A 44 16.36 -13.54 -1.44
CA ALA A 44 16.82 -13.07 -0.14
C ALA A 44 17.28 -11.61 -0.20
N GLN A 45 18.01 -11.24 -1.26
CA GLN A 45 18.48 -9.87 -1.49
C GLN A 45 17.31 -8.90 -1.73
N ALA A 46 16.35 -9.27 -2.58
CA ALA A 46 15.13 -8.50 -2.80
C ALA A 46 14.36 -8.29 -1.49
N ASN A 47 14.29 -9.32 -0.64
CA ASN A 47 13.62 -9.20 0.66
C ASN A 47 14.32 -8.23 1.61
N ALA A 48 15.65 -8.27 1.65
CA ALA A 48 16.46 -7.36 2.47
C ALA A 48 16.26 -5.90 2.03
N TYR A 49 16.27 -5.62 0.72
CA TYR A 49 15.97 -4.28 0.21
C TYR A 49 14.54 -3.85 0.49
N ALA A 50 13.55 -4.75 0.38
CA ALA A 50 12.16 -4.42 0.69
C ALA A 50 12.00 -3.97 2.15
N ARG A 51 12.70 -4.66 3.07
CA ARG A 51 12.77 -4.29 4.50
C ARG A 51 13.51 -2.98 4.74
N ALA A 52 14.60 -2.74 4.01
CA ALA A 52 15.31 -1.47 4.08
C ALA A 52 14.40 -0.30 3.66
N GLY A 53 13.59 -0.47 2.61
CA GLY A 53 12.60 0.54 2.19
C GLY A 53 11.56 0.88 3.26
N GLU A 54 11.01 -0.14 3.93
CA GLU A 54 10.10 0.05 5.06
C GLU A 54 10.77 0.86 6.21
N LEU A 55 12.04 0.54 6.53
CA LEU A 55 12.81 1.28 7.54
C LEU A 55 13.12 2.73 7.12
N SER A 56 13.38 2.97 5.83
CA SER A 56 13.54 4.31 5.29
C SER A 56 12.26 5.12 5.45
N ALA A 57 11.09 4.54 5.16
CA ALA A 57 9.80 5.18 5.38
C ALA A 57 9.55 5.50 6.86
N ILE A 58 9.82 4.55 7.77
CA ILE A 58 9.73 4.75 9.22
C ILE A 58 10.60 5.94 9.66
N THR A 59 11.84 6.00 9.16
CA THR A 59 12.79 7.06 9.50
C THR A 59 12.34 8.42 8.97
N ALA A 60 11.82 8.47 7.74
CA ALA A 60 11.31 9.68 7.12
C ALA A 60 10.09 10.21 7.89
N LEU A 61 9.09 9.37 8.17
CA LEU A 61 7.87 9.74 8.90
C LEU A 61 8.13 10.13 10.36
N ARG A 62 9.12 9.49 11.01
CA ARG A 62 9.54 9.84 12.37
C ARG A 62 10.21 11.21 12.38
N ARG A 63 11.16 11.45 11.46
CA ARG A 63 11.83 12.74 11.32
C ARG A 63 10.82 13.84 11.07
N ASP A 64 9.93 13.63 10.11
CA ASP A 64 8.86 14.54 9.75
C ASP A 64 7.99 14.92 10.96
N GLY A 65 7.52 13.93 11.72
CA GLY A 65 6.71 14.20 12.91
C GLY A 65 7.44 14.98 14.01
N LEU A 66 8.78 14.91 14.06
CA LEU A 66 9.61 15.67 15.00
C LEU A 66 9.88 17.10 14.51
N THR A 67 10.07 17.30 13.21
CA THR A 67 10.53 18.57 12.64
C THR A 67 9.40 19.44 12.06
N ALA A 68 8.30 18.83 11.63
CA ALA A 68 7.19 19.47 10.91
C ALA A 68 5.83 19.02 11.48
N SER A 69 5.66 19.04 12.81
CA SER A 69 4.53 18.39 13.47
C SER A 69 3.14 19.00 13.19
N ALA A 70 3.06 20.20 12.62
CA ALA A 70 1.81 20.96 12.46
C ALA A 70 0.99 20.60 11.22
N THR A 71 1.61 19.97 10.23
CA THR A 71 0.97 19.61 8.96
C THR A 71 1.63 18.35 8.41
N ASP A 72 0.90 17.58 7.63
CA ASP A 72 1.40 16.48 6.80
C ASP A 72 0.89 16.71 5.38
N ASN A 73 1.79 16.86 4.41
CA ASN A 73 1.45 17.31 3.07
C ASN A 73 2.36 16.75 1.96
N LEU A 74 1.90 16.84 0.72
CA LEU A 74 2.57 16.22 -0.43
C LEU A 74 3.92 16.85 -0.79
N THR A 75 4.31 17.99 -0.22
CA THR A 75 5.64 18.60 -0.47
C THR A 75 6.73 18.11 0.49
N GLU A 76 6.35 17.33 1.50
CA GLU A 76 7.29 16.83 2.50
C GLU A 76 8.16 15.68 1.95
N PRO A 77 9.38 15.48 2.48
CA PRO A 77 10.30 14.47 1.97
C PRO A 77 9.73 13.06 1.92
N TRP A 78 8.85 12.68 2.85
CA TRP A 78 8.25 11.35 2.87
C TRP A 78 7.35 11.10 1.64
N ALA A 79 6.61 12.12 1.19
CA ALA A 79 5.72 12.02 0.03
C ALA A 79 6.48 12.00 -1.30
N GLN A 80 7.72 12.49 -1.30
CA GLN A 80 8.57 12.58 -2.50
C GLN A 80 9.37 11.29 -2.77
N LEU A 81 9.44 10.35 -1.82
CA LEU A 81 10.23 9.11 -1.94
C LEU A 81 9.78 8.20 -3.10
N GLY A 82 8.50 8.27 -3.51
CA GLY A 82 7.93 7.40 -4.54
C GLY A 82 8.03 7.88 -5.98
N GLN A 83 8.76 8.96 -6.25
CA GLN A 83 8.78 9.56 -7.58
C GLN A 83 9.75 8.92 -8.56
N GLN A 84 10.77 8.19 -8.09
CA GLN A 84 11.80 7.62 -8.96
C GLN A 84 12.27 6.25 -8.48
N ASP A 85 12.42 5.32 -9.43
CA ASP A 85 13.07 4.04 -9.19
C ASP A 85 14.55 4.27 -8.84
N ILE A 86 15.00 3.68 -7.74
CA ILE A 86 16.38 3.71 -7.28
C ILE A 86 17.10 2.49 -7.84
N SER A 87 18.20 2.72 -8.56
CA SER A 87 19.08 1.63 -8.99
C SER A 87 19.82 1.04 -7.79
N ILE A 88 19.76 -0.29 -7.67
CA ILE A 88 20.43 -1.06 -6.63
C ILE A 88 21.32 -2.13 -7.26
N PRO A 89 22.32 -2.66 -6.54
CA PRO A 89 23.11 -3.78 -7.03
C PRO A 89 22.22 -4.96 -7.47
N GLY A 90 22.24 -5.28 -8.76
CA GLY A 90 21.47 -6.39 -9.33
C GLY A 90 20.02 -6.07 -9.70
N GLY A 91 19.56 -4.82 -9.60
CA GLY A 91 18.25 -4.43 -10.12
C GLY A 91 17.73 -3.07 -9.68
N ARG A 92 16.45 -2.99 -9.31
CA ARG A 92 15.74 -1.73 -9.03
C ARG A 92 14.86 -1.81 -7.79
N PHE A 93 14.66 -0.65 -7.17
CA PHE A 93 13.87 -0.46 -5.96
C PHE A 93 12.91 0.71 -6.17
N ALA A 94 11.64 0.52 -5.81
CA ALA A 94 10.62 1.56 -5.76
C ALA A 94 9.95 1.55 -4.38
N LEU A 95 9.64 2.73 -3.84
CA LEU A 95 9.03 2.91 -2.52
C LEU A 95 7.97 3.99 -2.59
N THR A 96 6.69 3.64 -2.44
CA THR A 96 5.62 4.63 -2.32
C THR A 96 5.12 4.71 -0.88
N ILE A 97 4.78 5.92 -0.44
CA ILE A 97 4.14 6.17 0.85
C ILE A 97 2.84 6.92 0.56
N ASP A 98 1.72 6.26 0.83
CA ASP A 98 0.38 6.84 0.70
C ASP A 98 -0.15 7.25 2.07
N ASP A 99 -0.74 8.43 2.16
CA ASP A 99 -1.48 8.87 3.34
C ASP A 99 -2.86 8.19 3.38
N GLU A 100 -3.10 7.36 4.38
CA GLU A 100 -4.36 6.64 4.53
C GLU A 100 -5.48 7.55 5.06
N GLN A 101 -5.13 8.66 5.70
CA GLN A 101 -6.06 9.70 6.12
C GLN A 101 -6.43 10.66 4.97
N ALA A 102 -5.95 10.44 3.75
CA ALA A 102 -6.51 11.06 2.55
C ALA A 102 -7.94 10.56 2.21
N ARG A 103 -8.41 9.51 2.90
CA ARG A 103 -9.71 8.85 2.69
C ARG A 103 -10.61 8.94 3.91
N PHE A 104 -11.92 8.76 3.70
CA PHE A 104 -12.92 8.74 4.77
C PHE A 104 -12.76 7.48 5.64
N ASN A 105 -12.53 7.64 6.94
CA ASN A 105 -12.44 6.51 7.86
C ASN A 105 -13.84 5.95 8.17
N LEU A 106 -14.11 4.68 7.80
CA LEU A 106 -15.38 4.01 8.09
C LEU A 106 -15.70 3.99 9.60
N ASN A 107 -14.69 3.93 10.46
CA ASN A 107 -14.90 3.96 11.92
C ASN A 107 -15.41 5.30 12.44
N ALA A 108 -15.49 6.34 11.60
CA ALA A 108 -16.24 7.56 11.92
C ALA A 108 -17.76 7.30 12.08
N LEU A 109 -18.29 6.19 11.56
CA LEU A 109 -19.70 5.82 11.69
C LEU A 109 -20.06 5.22 13.06
N ARG A 110 -19.06 4.90 13.91
CA ARG A 110 -19.28 4.16 15.17
C ARG A 110 -20.15 4.91 16.19
N THR A 111 -20.11 6.24 16.17
CA THR A 111 -20.87 7.12 17.06
C THR A 111 -22.29 7.39 16.56
N GLY A 112 -22.54 7.19 15.26
CA GLY A 112 -23.80 7.52 14.62
C GLY A 112 -24.01 9.03 14.41
N ASP A 113 -22.93 9.80 14.36
CA ASP A 113 -23.02 11.25 14.15
C ASP A 113 -23.58 11.58 12.75
N PRO A 114 -24.44 12.61 12.61
CA PRO A 114 -25.06 12.94 11.33
C PRO A 114 -24.06 13.28 10.22
N GLY A 115 -22.96 13.97 10.54
CA GLY A 115 -21.96 14.41 9.56
C GLY A 115 -21.26 13.26 8.81
N PRO A 116 -20.60 12.32 9.52
CA PRO A 116 -20.02 11.13 8.91
C PRO A 116 -21.02 10.26 8.13
N ILE A 117 -22.25 10.11 8.64
CA ILE A 117 -23.31 9.35 7.94
C ILE A 117 -23.67 10.02 6.61
N ASP A 118 -23.89 11.33 6.64
CA ASP A 118 -24.25 12.14 5.47
C ASP A 118 -23.14 12.13 4.39
N LEU A 119 -21.87 12.21 4.79
CA LEU A 119 -20.74 12.06 3.85
C LEU A 119 -20.65 10.64 3.28
N PHE A 120 -20.80 9.61 4.11
CA PHE A 120 -20.76 8.21 3.67
C PHE A 120 -21.89 7.89 2.68
N GLN A 121 -23.09 8.42 2.91
CA GLN A 121 -24.21 8.30 1.97
C GLN A 121 -23.92 8.98 0.63
N ARG A 122 -23.29 10.17 0.63
CA ARG A 122 -22.84 10.82 -0.60
C ARG A 122 -21.80 10.02 -1.37
N ILE A 123 -20.81 9.46 -0.67
CA ILE A 123 -19.81 8.57 -1.28
C ILE A 123 -20.50 7.38 -1.94
N GLY A 124 -21.43 6.74 -1.23
CA GLY A 124 -22.19 5.61 -1.76
C GLY A 124 -23.06 5.99 -2.96
N ALA A 125 -23.68 7.17 -2.96
CA ALA A 125 -24.48 7.66 -4.07
C ALA A 125 -23.64 7.97 -5.31
N GLU A 126 -22.48 8.63 -5.15
CA GLU A 126 -21.52 8.89 -6.25
C GLU A 126 -21.03 7.58 -6.88
N LEU A 127 -20.85 6.56 -6.04
CA LEU A 127 -20.39 5.25 -6.45
C LEU A 127 -21.53 4.29 -6.81
N ASP A 128 -22.78 4.74 -6.89
CA ASP A 128 -23.95 3.89 -7.20
C ASP A 128 -23.95 2.56 -6.42
N ILE A 129 -23.73 2.66 -5.10
CA ILE A 129 -23.78 1.55 -4.14
C ILE A 129 -25.21 1.42 -3.64
N ASP A 130 -25.72 0.20 -3.56
CA ASP A 130 -27.05 -0.08 -3.01
C ASP A 130 -27.19 0.53 -1.60
N PRO A 131 -28.22 1.37 -1.35
CA PRO A 131 -28.52 1.89 -0.01
C PRO A 131 -28.56 0.80 1.07
N ALA A 132 -29.00 -0.41 0.75
CA ALA A 132 -29.01 -1.54 1.69
C ALA A 132 -27.59 -1.96 2.11
N SER A 133 -26.62 -1.93 1.19
CA SER A 133 -25.20 -2.17 1.49
C SER A 133 -24.63 -1.08 2.40
N LEU A 134 -24.95 0.20 2.14
CA LEU A 134 -24.50 1.31 2.97
C LEU A 134 -25.04 1.23 4.40
N ILE A 135 -26.35 0.95 4.54
CA ILE A 135 -27.00 0.75 5.85
C ILE A 135 -26.33 -0.40 6.61
N ARG A 136 -26.05 -1.51 5.90
CA ARG A 136 -25.40 -2.69 6.49
C ARG A 136 -23.98 -2.37 6.97
N ILE A 137 -23.18 -1.68 6.17
CA ILE A 137 -21.83 -1.23 6.57
C ILE A 137 -21.91 -0.37 7.83
N ALA A 138 -22.75 0.68 7.81
CA ALA A 138 -22.90 1.57 8.95
C ALA A 138 -23.38 0.84 10.22
N THR A 139 -24.30 -0.12 10.06
CA THR A 139 -24.80 -0.95 11.17
C THR A 139 -23.69 -1.81 11.75
N VAL A 140 -22.91 -2.51 10.92
CA VAL A 140 -21.81 -3.36 11.38
C VAL A 140 -20.77 -2.54 12.13
N VAL A 141 -20.34 -1.40 11.57
CA VAL A 141 -19.36 -0.52 12.22
C VAL A 141 -19.86 -0.04 13.58
N ARG A 142 -21.13 0.39 13.65
CA ARG A 142 -21.73 0.88 14.89
C ARG A 142 -21.87 -0.20 15.95
N VAL A 143 -22.36 -1.38 15.58
CA VAL A 143 -22.56 -2.50 16.50
C VAL A 143 -21.23 -3.06 17.00
N ALA A 144 -20.22 -3.14 16.13
CA ALA A 144 -18.88 -3.59 16.52
C ALA A 144 -18.09 -2.55 17.35
N GLY A 145 -18.55 -1.30 17.40
CA GLY A 145 -17.81 -0.19 18.03
C GLY A 145 -16.59 0.27 17.22
N GLY A 146 -16.58 -0.03 15.93
CA GLY A 146 -15.43 0.07 15.02
C GLY A 146 -14.98 -1.29 14.49
N ILE A 147 -14.32 -1.29 13.34
CA ILE A 147 -13.80 -2.48 12.66
C ILE A 147 -12.30 -2.30 12.36
N THR A 148 -11.58 -3.42 12.21
CA THR A 148 -10.14 -3.44 11.89
C THR A 148 -9.84 -3.82 10.45
N ASP A 149 -10.78 -4.49 9.80
CA ASP A 149 -10.69 -4.99 8.43
C ASP A 149 -12.10 -5.23 7.85
N GLU A 150 -12.15 -5.64 6.57
CA GLU A 150 -13.39 -5.91 5.83
C GLU A 150 -14.10 -7.21 6.25
N GLY A 151 -13.49 -8.05 7.09
CA GLY A 151 -13.99 -9.39 7.39
C GLY A 151 -15.39 -9.40 7.98
N LEU A 152 -15.69 -8.47 8.89
CA LEU A 152 -17.03 -8.31 9.47
C LEU A 152 -18.06 -7.80 8.44
N LEU A 153 -17.64 -6.96 7.49
CA LEU A 153 -18.52 -6.46 6.44
C LEU A 153 -18.91 -7.60 5.48
N LEU A 154 -17.93 -8.39 5.06
CA LEU A 154 -18.14 -9.57 4.22
C LEU A 154 -19.02 -10.61 4.93
N ALA A 155 -18.76 -10.90 6.20
CA ALA A 155 -19.56 -11.83 7.00
C ALA A 155 -21.00 -11.35 7.19
N ALA A 156 -21.23 -10.03 7.23
CA ALA A 156 -22.57 -9.46 7.28
C ALA A 156 -23.32 -9.50 5.94
N GLY A 157 -22.66 -9.92 4.86
CA GLY A 157 -23.23 -10.03 3.51
C GLY A 157 -23.04 -8.78 2.64
N VAL A 158 -22.09 -7.91 2.95
CA VAL A 158 -21.73 -6.80 2.05
C VAL A 158 -20.98 -7.38 0.82
N PRO A 159 -21.43 -7.10 -0.42
CA PRO A 159 -20.77 -7.61 -1.62
C PRO A 159 -19.33 -7.13 -1.74
N ARG A 160 -18.43 -8.03 -2.17
CA ARG A 160 -17.02 -7.68 -2.43
C ARG A 160 -16.89 -6.55 -3.46
N ALA A 161 -17.74 -6.57 -4.49
CA ALA A 161 -17.78 -5.54 -5.52
C ALA A 161 -18.07 -4.14 -4.95
N ASP A 162 -18.95 -4.03 -3.94
CA ASP A 162 -19.26 -2.75 -3.30
C ASP A 162 -18.05 -2.25 -2.49
N LEU A 163 -17.37 -3.14 -1.77
CA LEU A 163 -16.15 -2.81 -1.02
C LEU A 163 -15.02 -2.36 -1.96
N ASP A 164 -14.83 -3.06 -3.08
CA ASP A 164 -13.82 -2.71 -4.07
C ASP A 164 -14.12 -1.34 -4.72
N ARG A 165 -15.39 -0.98 -4.94
CA ARG A 165 -15.81 0.35 -5.42
C ARG A 165 -15.60 1.44 -4.36
N LEU A 166 -15.81 1.14 -3.08
CA LEU A 166 -15.61 2.07 -1.97
C LEU A 166 -14.12 2.32 -1.67
N ALA A 167 -13.24 1.35 -1.94
CA ALA A 167 -11.83 1.37 -1.56
C ALA A 167 -11.05 2.65 -1.92
N PRO A 168 -11.28 3.34 -3.05
CA PRO A 168 -10.62 4.61 -3.34
C PRO A 168 -11.03 5.78 -2.44
N TYR A 169 -12.20 5.71 -1.80
CA TYR A 169 -12.78 6.80 -1.01
C TYR A 169 -12.73 6.54 0.49
N VAL A 170 -12.65 5.29 0.92
CA VAL A 170 -12.74 4.91 2.33
C VAL A 170 -11.48 4.21 2.84
N ALA A 171 -11.24 4.33 4.13
CA ALA A 171 -10.21 3.60 4.86
C ALA A 171 -10.80 2.99 6.13
N ILE A 172 -10.16 1.95 6.67
CA ILE A 172 -10.47 1.37 7.98
C ILE A 172 -9.30 1.68 8.89
N LEU A 173 -9.43 2.73 9.72
CA LEU A 173 -8.36 3.20 10.60
C LEU A 173 -8.82 3.18 12.07
N PRO A 174 -7.92 2.93 13.04
CA PRO A 174 -8.27 2.93 14.46
C PRO A 174 -8.96 4.22 14.92
N GLY A 175 -9.98 4.10 15.77
CA GLY A 175 -10.68 5.25 16.34
C GLY A 175 -11.43 6.09 15.32
N THR A 176 -11.51 7.40 15.56
CA THR A 176 -12.11 8.39 14.67
C THR A 176 -11.02 9.35 14.21
N THR A 177 -10.44 9.08 13.05
CA THR A 177 -9.39 9.91 12.44
C THR A 177 -10.03 10.98 11.56
N SER A 178 -9.37 12.13 11.43
CA SER A 178 -9.77 13.18 10.49
C SER A 178 -9.24 12.90 9.08
N VAL A 179 -9.97 13.39 8.07
CA VAL A 179 -9.50 13.41 6.68
C VAL A 179 -8.49 14.53 6.51
N ASN A 180 -7.28 14.22 6.05
CA ASN A 180 -6.23 15.21 5.82
C ASN A 180 -6.47 15.98 4.52
N LEU A 181 -6.74 17.29 4.64
CA LEU A 181 -7.01 18.16 3.50
C LEU A 181 -5.78 18.38 2.59
N ASN A 182 -4.58 18.14 3.13
CA ASN A 182 -3.34 18.31 2.38
C ASN A 182 -3.00 17.12 1.48
N THR A 183 -3.70 16.00 1.62
CA THR A 183 -3.47 14.76 0.85
C THR A 183 -4.75 14.19 0.23
N VAL A 184 -5.93 14.64 0.66
CA VAL A 184 -7.23 14.25 0.07
C VAL A 184 -7.26 14.52 -1.44
N GLN A 185 -7.84 13.61 -2.19
CA GLN A 185 -7.95 13.72 -3.63
C GLN A 185 -9.21 14.47 -4.05
N LEU A 186 -9.19 15.05 -5.26
CA LEU A 186 -10.29 15.88 -5.78
C LEU A 186 -11.68 15.20 -5.70
N PRO A 187 -11.85 13.89 -5.99
CA PRO A 187 -13.17 13.26 -5.94
C PRO A 187 -13.80 13.31 -4.54
N LEU A 188 -13.05 12.91 -3.50
CA LEU A 188 -13.55 12.95 -2.13
C LEU A 188 -13.73 14.40 -1.65
N LEU A 189 -12.80 15.30 -1.98
CA LEU A 189 -12.93 16.72 -1.63
C LEU A 189 -14.18 17.36 -2.22
N THR A 190 -14.55 17.00 -3.45
CA THR A 190 -15.79 17.46 -4.11
C THR A 190 -17.04 17.04 -3.34
N LEU A 191 -17.07 15.79 -2.85
CA LEU A 191 -18.18 15.30 -2.02
C LEU A 191 -18.26 15.96 -0.65
N MET A 192 -17.11 16.38 -0.11
CA MET A 192 -17.01 17.08 1.17
C MET A 192 -17.43 18.55 1.07
N THR A 193 -17.00 19.26 0.02
CA THR A 193 -17.37 20.67 -0.21
C THR A 193 -18.80 20.82 -0.73
N ARG A 194 -19.35 19.76 -1.35
CA ARG A 194 -20.61 19.79 -2.11
C ARG A 194 -20.58 20.78 -3.29
N ASP A 195 -19.38 21.22 -3.67
CA ASP A 195 -19.13 22.17 -4.74
C ASP A 195 -17.78 21.82 -5.39
N GLY A 196 -17.86 21.33 -6.63
CA GLY A 196 -16.69 20.92 -7.41
C GLY A 196 -15.77 22.08 -7.78
N GLU A 197 -16.29 23.30 -7.94
CA GLU A 197 -15.46 24.48 -8.23
C GLU A 197 -14.66 24.89 -6.99
N VAL A 198 -15.30 24.91 -5.82
CA VAL A 198 -14.60 25.14 -4.54
C VAL A 198 -13.52 24.08 -4.33
N ALA A 199 -13.83 22.79 -4.56
CA ALA A 199 -12.85 21.72 -4.42
C ALA A 199 -11.65 21.89 -5.36
N ARG A 200 -11.88 22.24 -6.63
CA ARG A 200 -10.78 22.50 -7.58
C ARG A 200 -9.92 23.69 -7.17
N ARG A 201 -10.53 24.80 -6.76
CA ARG A 201 -9.77 25.97 -6.26
C ARG A 201 -8.93 25.65 -5.03
N LEU A 202 -9.45 24.83 -4.10
CA LEU A 202 -8.68 24.35 -2.96
C LEU A 202 -7.48 23.49 -3.41
N ILE A 203 -7.66 22.58 -4.37
CA ILE A 203 -6.55 21.78 -4.92
C ILE A 203 -5.51 22.68 -5.62
N GLU A 204 -5.94 23.67 -6.38
CA GLU A 204 -5.03 24.63 -7.03
C GLU A 204 -4.24 25.46 -6.01
N THR A 205 -4.93 25.97 -4.98
CA THR A 205 -4.30 26.70 -3.88
C THR A 205 -3.31 25.80 -3.11
N ARG A 206 -3.67 24.54 -2.86
CA ARG A 206 -2.77 23.53 -2.27
C ARG A 206 -1.54 23.28 -3.14
N THR A 207 -1.72 23.05 -4.44
CA THR A 207 -0.61 22.77 -5.38
C THR A 207 0.33 23.97 -5.49
N ARG A 208 -0.21 25.19 -5.49
CA ARG A 208 0.60 26.42 -5.56
C ARG A 208 1.37 26.72 -4.28
N LYS A 209 0.73 26.56 -3.10
CA LYS A 209 1.32 26.89 -1.80
C LYS A 209 2.09 25.73 -1.15
N GLY A 210 1.82 24.50 -1.60
CA GLY A 210 2.31 23.25 -1.03
C GLY A 210 1.30 22.58 -0.09
N TYR A 211 0.57 23.37 0.71
CA TYR A 211 -0.44 22.88 1.66
C TYR A 211 -1.52 23.94 1.91
N LEU A 212 -2.63 23.51 2.51
CA LEU A 212 -3.76 24.32 2.94
C LEU A 212 -3.66 24.66 4.42
N ILE A 213 -4.17 25.83 4.79
CA ILE A 213 -4.44 26.23 6.16
C ILE A 213 -5.93 26.60 6.32
N PRO A 214 -6.46 26.71 7.56
CA PRO A 214 -7.86 27.06 7.78
C PRO A 214 -8.33 28.35 7.08
N ALA A 215 -7.45 29.35 6.95
CA ALA A 215 -7.76 30.60 6.26
C ALA A 215 -8.02 30.41 4.75
N ASP A 216 -7.37 29.42 4.12
CA ASP A 216 -7.54 29.15 2.69
C ASP A 216 -8.94 28.60 2.39
N LEU A 217 -9.52 27.81 3.30
CA LEU A 217 -10.89 27.31 3.16
C LEU A 217 -11.89 28.46 3.10
N ALA A 218 -11.78 29.42 4.02
CA ALA A 218 -12.65 30.59 4.05
C ALA A 218 -12.45 31.48 2.80
N ALA A 219 -11.20 31.66 2.36
CA ALA A 219 -10.88 32.47 1.18
C ALA A 219 -11.47 31.89 -0.11
N GLU A 220 -11.50 30.55 -0.24
CA GLU A 220 -12.05 29.88 -1.42
C GLU A 220 -13.58 29.65 -1.35
N GLY A 221 -14.22 30.10 -0.25
CA GLY A 221 -15.66 29.95 -0.03
C GLY A 221 -16.09 28.54 0.39
N ALA A 222 -15.19 27.74 0.95
CA ALA A 222 -15.50 26.40 1.40
C ALA A 222 -16.38 26.40 2.67
N PRO A 223 -17.35 25.47 2.78
CA PRO A 223 -18.09 25.30 4.02
C PRO A 223 -17.19 24.77 5.13
N THR A 224 -17.67 24.82 6.38
CA THR A 224 -16.99 24.15 7.48
C THR A 224 -16.96 22.63 7.24
N LEU A 225 -15.76 22.09 7.03
CA LEU A 225 -15.57 20.66 6.78
C LEU A 225 -15.32 19.92 8.10
N LEU A 226 -16.38 19.42 8.71
CA LEU A 226 -16.28 18.61 9.94
C LEU A 226 -15.51 17.30 9.68
N GLY A 227 -14.78 16.83 10.70
CA GLY A 227 -14.00 15.59 10.59
C GLY A 227 -12.78 15.72 9.67
N THR A 228 -12.29 16.95 9.45
CA THR A 228 -11.08 17.20 8.67
C THR A 228 -9.94 17.72 9.52
N GLY A 229 -8.72 17.56 9.01
CA GLY A 229 -7.49 18.03 9.65
C GLY A 229 -6.41 18.29 8.61
N TYR A 230 -5.21 18.57 9.11
CA TYR A 230 -4.03 18.90 8.29
C TYR A 230 -2.86 17.94 8.56
N THR A 231 -3.06 16.95 9.43
CA THR A 231 -2.04 15.99 9.88
C THR A 231 -2.58 14.58 9.76
N SER A 232 -1.68 13.63 9.59
CA SER A 232 -1.95 12.20 9.43
C SER A 232 -1.04 11.37 10.31
N ASP A 233 -1.54 10.26 10.83
CA ASP A 233 -0.76 9.31 11.62
C ASP A 233 -0.86 7.89 11.07
N HIS A 234 -1.52 7.71 9.93
CA HIS A 234 -1.66 6.41 9.28
C HIS A 234 -1.21 6.46 7.83
N TYR A 235 -0.30 5.57 7.49
CA TYR A 235 0.34 5.53 6.18
C TYR A 235 0.35 4.10 5.64
N ARG A 236 0.33 3.98 4.32
CA ARG A 236 0.64 2.74 3.61
C ARG A 236 1.98 2.89 2.92
N VAL A 237 2.82 1.88 3.05
CA VAL A 237 4.13 1.85 2.41
C VAL A 237 4.18 0.64 1.50
N VAL A 238 4.39 0.86 0.21
CA VAL A 238 4.56 -0.22 -0.76
C VAL A 238 5.99 -0.16 -1.28
N THR A 239 6.76 -1.20 -0.96
CA THR A 239 8.12 -1.35 -1.47
C THR A 239 8.14 -2.44 -2.53
N THR A 240 8.55 -2.10 -3.75
CA THR A 240 8.73 -3.06 -4.86
C THR A 240 10.19 -3.15 -5.21
N VAL A 241 10.75 -4.36 -5.17
CA VAL A 241 12.17 -4.61 -5.45
C VAL A 241 12.29 -5.69 -6.51
N THR A 242 13.10 -5.43 -7.53
CA THR A 242 13.49 -6.42 -8.53
C THR A 242 14.99 -6.66 -8.42
N VAL A 243 15.42 -7.92 -8.27
CA VAL A 243 16.82 -8.36 -8.31
C VAL A 243 16.92 -9.53 -9.26
N GLY A 244 17.70 -9.41 -10.33
CA GLY A 244 17.68 -10.37 -11.43
C GLY A 244 16.26 -10.55 -11.98
N ASP A 245 15.77 -11.79 -12.02
CA ASP A 245 14.41 -12.14 -12.45
C ASP A 245 13.39 -12.19 -11.28
N VAL A 246 13.81 -11.87 -10.05
CA VAL A 246 12.95 -11.95 -8.87
C VAL A 246 12.41 -10.57 -8.52
N THR A 247 11.08 -10.41 -8.62
CA THR A 247 10.36 -9.25 -8.09
C THR A 247 9.66 -9.62 -6.79
N GLN A 248 9.81 -8.76 -5.78
CA GLN A 248 9.08 -8.84 -4.51
C GLN A 248 8.42 -7.50 -4.21
N ALA A 249 7.19 -7.55 -3.73
CA ALA A 249 6.49 -6.40 -3.20
C ALA A 249 6.09 -6.63 -1.74
N LEU A 250 6.32 -5.60 -0.91
CA LEU A 250 5.95 -5.55 0.50
C LEU A 250 5.01 -4.38 0.73
N ASP A 251 3.79 -4.68 1.13
CA ASP A 251 2.77 -3.71 1.53
C ASP A 251 2.70 -3.67 3.07
N SER A 252 3.00 -2.50 3.62
CA SER A 252 3.07 -2.28 5.06
C SER A 252 2.13 -1.16 5.49
N ARG A 253 1.38 -1.42 6.56
CA ARG A 253 0.60 -0.40 7.27
C ARG A 253 1.47 0.16 8.39
N ILE A 254 1.59 1.48 8.42
CA ILE A 254 2.40 2.20 9.40
C ILE A 254 1.50 3.14 10.19
N ALA A 255 1.71 3.17 11.50
CA ALA A 255 1.09 4.15 12.39
C ALA A 255 2.17 4.99 13.07
N ARG A 256 1.94 6.30 13.14
CA ARG A 256 2.73 7.25 13.90
C ARG A 256 2.03 7.54 15.23
N VAL A 257 2.77 7.48 16.31
CA VAL A 257 2.30 7.77 17.67
C VAL A 257 3.09 8.98 18.17
N ARG A 258 2.39 10.09 18.33
CA ARG A 258 2.97 11.37 18.75
C ARG A 258 2.84 11.51 20.27
N GLY A 259 3.95 11.83 20.93
CA GLY A 259 4.04 12.17 22.35
C GLY A 259 4.70 13.54 22.56
N VAL A 260 4.82 13.97 23.81
CA VAL A 260 5.49 15.24 24.13
C VAL A 260 6.98 15.13 23.80
N GLY A 261 7.40 15.75 22.69
CA GLY A 261 8.79 15.71 22.21
C GLY A 261 9.23 14.35 21.64
N THR A 262 8.32 13.40 21.48
CA THR A 262 8.62 12.06 20.95
C THR A 262 7.69 11.70 19.80
N VAL A 263 8.23 10.97 18.84
CA VAL A 263 7.47 10.42 17.72
C VAL A 263 7.92 8.98 17.50
N ASP A 264 7.01 8.05 17.72
CA ASP A 264 7.20 6.66 17.39
C ASP A 264 6.47 6.31 16.10
N VAL A 265 7.10 5.47 15.29
CA VAL A 265 6.54 5.01 14.03
C VAL A 265 6.64 3.50 14.03
N VAL A 266 5.49 2.84 13.99
CA VAL A 266 5.34 1.41 14.18
C VAL A 266 4.64 0.79 12.97
N VAL A 267 5.04 -0.43 12.62
CA VAL A 267 4.37 -1.20 11.58
C VAL A 267 3.22 -1.96 12.21
N THR A 268 1.99 -1.66 11.78
CA THR A 268 0.75 -2.25 12.30
C THR A 268 0.29 -3.46 11.49
N GLY A 269 0.76 -3.59 10.25
CA GLY A 269 0.42 -4.72 9.38
C GLY A 269 1.40 -4.88 8.24
N ARG A 270 1.58 -6.11 7.75
CA ARG A 270 2.44 -6.44 6.62
C ARG A 270 1.79 -7.51 5.75
N ARG A 271 1.80 -7.30 4.45
CA ARG A 271 1.38 -8.28 3.46
C ARG A 271 2.46 -8.35 2.38
N ARG A 272 2.93 -9.57 2.09
CA ARG A 272 3.72 -9.82 0.88
C ARG A 272 2.75 -9.95 -0.27
N THR A 273 2.96 -9.19 -1.34
CA THR A 273 2.24 -9.35 -2.59
C THR A 273 3.19 -10.02 -3.58
N ALA A 274 2.67 -10.97 -4.37
CA ALA A 274 3.41 -11.48 -5.50
C ALA A 274 3.63 -10.31 -6.47
N GLY A 275 4.88 -10.10 -6.88
CA GLY A 275 5.23 -9.19 -7.96
C GLY A 275 4.88 -9.80 -9.31
#